data_AF-F2L4H7-F1
#
_entry.id   AF-F2L4H7-F1
#
_cell.length_a   1.000
_cell.length_b   1.000
_cell.length_c   1.000
_cell.angle_alpha   90.00
_cell.angle_beta   90.00
_cell.angle_gamma   90.00
#
_symmetry.space_group_name_H-M   'P 1'
#
loop_
_entity.id
_entity.type
_entity.pdbx_description
1 polymer ?
#
loop_
_entity_poly.entity_id
_entity_poly.type
_entity_poly.pdbx_seq_one_letter_code
_entity_poly.pdbx_strand_id
1 'polypeptide(L)'
;MSVVDRKKLLSEIALYILEELALRGGKARAKYLRSYRALEFWAGEDVARDVVKRLAEGGYIKLEQGDVIVLTKEISTKRTIKEIERLSLSIAKSLYKI
;
A
#
# COMPACT_ATOMS: atom_id res chain seq x y z
N MET A 1 -1.60 -20.00 5.69
CA MET A 1 -2.55 -19.21 4.89
C MET A 1 -2.50 -19.70 3.44
N SER A 2 -3.62 -19.76 2.71
CA SER A 2 -3.59 -20.21 1.30
C SER A 2 -2.97 -19.14 0.38
N VAL A 3 -2.53 -19.54 -0.82
CA VAL A 3 -2.03 -18.60 -1.84
C VAL A 3 -3.11 -17.59 -2.24
N VAL A 4 -4.37 -18.03 -2.29
CA VAL A 4 -5.51 -17.18 -2.65
C VAL A 4 -5.75 -16.12 -1.58
N ASP A 5 -5.72 -16.50 -0.30
CA ASP A 5 -5.88 -15.58 0.82
C ASP A 5 -4.75 -14.54 0.84
N ARG A 6 -3.50 -14.98 0.62
CA ARG A 6 -2.35 -14.06 0.55
C ARG A 6 -2.53 -13.04 -0.56
N LYS A 7 -2.94 -13.47 -1.76
CA LYS A 7 -3.20 -12.57 -2.89
C LYS A 7 -4.29 -11.57 -2.55
N LYS A 8 -5.38 -12.01 -1.91
CA LYS A 8 -6.47 -11.13 -1.47
C LYS A 8 -5.98 -10.04 -0.51
N LEU A 9 -5.24 -10.42 0.53
CA LEU A 9 -4.68 -9.49 1.50
C LEU A 9 -3.72 -8.47 0.85
N LEU A 10 -2.88 -8.92 -0.09
CA LEU A 10 -1.98 -8.03 -0.83
C LEU A 10 -2.74 -7.05 -1.72
N SER A 11 -3.83 -7.48 -2.37
CA SER A 11 -4.69 -6.58 -3.14
C SER A 11 -5.39 -5.55 -2.26
N GLU A 12 -5.85 -5.95 -1.08
CA GLU A 12 -6.52 -5.05 -0.12
C GLU A 12 -5.55 -3.97 0.40
N ILE A 13 -4.33 -4.33 0.78
CA ILE A 13 -3.34 -3.33 1.23
C ILE A 13 -2.84 -2.44 0.10
N ALA A 14 -2.78 -2.95 -1.14
CA ALA A 14 -2.49 -2.13 -2.32
C ALA A 14 -3.54 -1.03 -2.51
N LEU A 15 -4.83 -1.35 -2.32
CA LEU A 15 -5.90 -0.35 -2.35
C LEU A 15 -5.73 0.69 -1.24
N TYR A 16 -5.36 0.27 -0.02
CA TYR A 16 -5.11 1.18 1.09
C TYR A 16 -3.93 2.13 0.85
N ILE A 17 -2.89 1.67 0.16
CA ILE A 17 -1.78 2.52 -0.28
C ILE A 17 -2.29 3.60 -1.24
N LEU A 18 -3.12 3.24 -2.23
CA LEU A 18 -3.69 4.20 -3.18
C LEU A 18 -4.62 5.21 -2.50
N GLU A 19 -5.50 4.76 -1.61
CA GLU A 19 -6.40 5.63 -0.86
C GLU A 19 -5.62 6.58 0.06
N GLU A 20 -4.59 6.09 0.77
CA GLU A 20 -3.77 6.95 1.61
C GLU A 20 -3.02 7.99 0.77
N LEU A 21 -2.48 7.59 -0.37
CA LEU A 21 -1.79 8.49 -1.27
C LEU A 21 -2.73 9.57 -1.80
N ALA A 22 -3.97 9.22 -2.16
CA ALA A 22 -5.00 10.16 -2.59
C ALA A 22 -5.34 11.18 -1.49
N LEU A 23 -5.55 10.73 -0.25
CA LEU A 23 -5.79 11.60 0.91
C LEU A 23 -4.62 12.54 1.22
N ARG A 24 -3.43 12.24 0.73
CA ARG A 24 -2.21 13.06 0.87
C ARG A 24 -1.96 13.97 -0.33
N GLY A 25 -2.94 14.14 -1.22
CA GLY A 25 -2.82 14.97 -2.42
C GLY A 25 -2.16 14.26 -3.60
N GLY A 26 -2.18 12.92 -3.61
CA GLY A 26 -1.73 12.10 -4.74
C GLY A 26 -0.23 11.97 -4.88
N LYS A 27 0.58 12.50 -3.96
CA LYS A 27 2.05 12.43 -4.01
C LYS A 27 2.66 12.32 -2.61
N ALA A 28 3.49 11.30 -2.39
CA ALA A 28 4.21 11.11 -1.13
C ALA A 28 5.42 10.20 -1.32
N ARG A 29 6.41 10.28 -0.41
CA ARG A 29 7.44 9.24 -0.33
C ARG A 29 6.87 7.99 0.33
N ALA A 30 7.28 6.80 -0.15
CA ALA A 30 6.81 5.51 0.37
C ALA A 30 6.91 5.42 1.90
N LYS A 31 8.06 5.84 2.47
CA LYS A 31 8.32 5.87 3.92
C LYS A 31 7.37 6.74 4.75
N TYR A 32 6.58 7.62 4.11
CA TYR A 32 5.59 8.46 4.81
C TYR A 32 4.17 7.88 4.75
N LEU A 33 3.95 6.84 3.95
CA LEU A 33 2.68 6.12 3.89
C LEU A 33 2.63 5.12 5.05
N ARG A 34 1.63 5.27 5.92
CA ARG A 34 1.40 4.40 7.08
C ARG A 34 1.07 2.98 6.63
N SER A 35 0.29 2.85 5.57
CA SER A 35 -0.05 1.58 4.92
C SER A 35 1.20 0.83 4.42
N TYR A 36 2.09 1.53 3.70
CA TYR A 36 3.37 0.98 3.24
C TYR A 36 4.25 0.55 4.40
N ARG A 37 4.46 1.41 5.40
CA ARG A 37 5.30 1.07 6.57
C ARG A 37 4.77 -0.11 7.37
N ALA A 38 3.45 -0.22 7.51
CA ALA A 38 2.84 -1.37 8.17
C ALA A 38 3.18 -2.66 7.40
N LEU A 39 3.02 -2.64 6.07
CA LEU A 39 3.36 -3.78 5.23
C LEU A 39 4.87 -4.11 5.28
N GLU A 40 5.73 -3.12 5.17
CA GLU A 40 7.19 -3.27 5.24
C GLU A 40 7.63 -3.88 6.58
N PHE A 41 7.12 -3.37 7.69
CA PHE A 41 7.50 -3.84 9.03
C PHE A 41 7.04 -5.28 9.30
N TRP A 42 5.81 -5.63 8.92
CA TRP A 42 5.24 -6.94 9.26
C TRP A 42 5.40 -7.99 8.16
N ALA A 43 5.37 -7.64 6.89
CA ALA A 43 5.48 -8.61 5.79
C ALA A 43 6.85 -8.59 5.10
N GLY A 44 7.74 -7.67 5.50
CA GLY A 44 9.08 -7.52 4.93
C GLY A 44 9.14 -6.50 3.80
N GLU A 45 10.32 -5.90 3.64
CA GLU A 45 10.59 -4.86 2.64
C GLU A 45 10.34 -5.34 1.21
N ASP A 46 10.75 -6.57 0.87
CA ASP A 46 10.56 -7.14 -0.46
C ASP A 46 9.08 -7.25 -0.85
N VAL A 47 8.21 -7.58 0.11
CA VAL A 47 6.77 -7.67 -0.13
C VAL A 47 6.18 -6.28 -0.33
N ALA A 48 6.60 -5.29 0.46
CA ALA A 48 6.14 -3.91 0.31
C ALA A 48 6.57 -3.32 -1.05
N ARG A 49 7.83 -3.57 -1.45
CA ARG A 49 8.37 -3.17 -2.75
C ARG A 49 7.66 -3.87 -3.91
N ASP A 50 7.36 -5.18 -3.81
CA ASP A 50 6.60 -5.91 -4.85
C ASP A 50 5.20 -5.33 -5.03
N VAL A 51 4.50 -4.96 -3.95
CA VAL A 51 3.17 -4.33 -4.04
C VAL A 51 3.24 -2.99 -4.77
N VAL A 52 4.19 -2.12 -4.40
CA VAL A 52 4.38 -0.83 -5.07
C VAL A 52 4.79 -1.00 -6.54
N LYS A 53 5.69 -1.95 -6.82
CA LYS A 53 6.10 -2.28 -8.19
C LYS A 53 4.89 -2.69 -9.06
N ARG A 54 4.03 -3.58 -8.56
CA ARG A 54 2.82 -4.00 -9.28
C ARG A 54 1.82 -2.87 -9.49
N LEU A 55 1.68 -1.97 -8.53
CA LEU A 55 0.85 -0.77 -8.70
C LEU A 55 1.39 0.14 -9.82
N ALA A 56 2.72 0.25 -9.94
CA ALA A 56 3.36 1.00 -11.02
C ALA A 56 3.21 0.30 -12.38
N GLU A 57 3.43 -1.01 -12.44
CA GLU A 57 3.23 -1.83 -13.65
C GLU A 57 1.76 -1.79 -14.13
N GLY A 58 0.81 -1.76 -13.19
CA GLY A 58 -0.62 -1.58 -13.49
C GLY A 58 -1.01 -0.15 -13.87
N GLY A 59 -0.06 0.79 -13.83
CA GLY A 59 -0.28 2.19 -14.22
C GLY A 59 -1.16 2.98 -13.26
N TYR A 60 -1.27 2.58 -11.99
CA TYR A 60 -1.97 3.34 -10.94
C TYR A 60 -1.10 4.41 -10.30
N ILE A 61 0.21 4.18 -10.29
CA ILE A 61 1.21 5.09 -9.77
C ILE A 61 2.39 5.22 -10.73
N LYS A 62 3.15 6.29 -10.54
CA LYS A 62 4.48 6.50 -11.10
C LYS A 62 5.48 6.59 -9.95
N LEU A 63 6.64 5.99 -10.14
CA LEU A 63 7.78 6.12 -9.25
C LEU A 63 8.70 7.23 -9.77
N GLU A 64 9.03 8.18 -8.89
CA GLU A 64 9.98 9.26 -9.12
C GLU A 64 11.23 9.06 -8.24
N GLN A 65 12.24 9.91 -8.44
CA GLN A 65 13.48 9.85 -7.67
C GLN A 65 13.25 9.94 -6.15
N GLY A 66 14.02 9.17 -5.37
CA GLY A 66 13.98 9.21 -3.90
C GLY A 66 12.71 8.59 -3.29
N ASP A 67 12.21 7.50 -3.89
CA ASP A 67 11.05 6.70 -3.45
C ASP A 67 9.74 7.50 -3.39
N VAL A 68 9.64 8.51 -4.25
CA VAL A 68 8.45 9.32 -4.41
C VAL A 68 7.45 8.57 -5.26
N ILE A 69 6.25 8.37 -4.72
CA ILE A 69 5.11 7.73 -5.38
C ILE A 69 4.11 8.83 -5.76
N VAL A 70 3.65 8.79 -7.02
CA VAL A 70 2.67 9.74 -7.56
C VAL A 70 1.51 8.99 -8.17
N LEU A 71 0.27 9.36 -7.87
CA LEU A 71 -0.92 8.82 -8.56
C LEU A 71 -0.92 9.25 -10.02
N THR A 72 -1.27 8.32 -10.90
CA THR A 72 -1.45 8.61 -12.34
C THR A 72 -2.90 8.98 -12.67
N LYS A 73 -3.84 8.71 -11.76
CA LYS A 73 -5.28 8.89 -11.91
C LYS A 73 -5.90 9.28 -10.58
N GLU A 74 -7.06 9.95 -10.63
CA GLU A 74 -7.85 10.23 -9.43
C GLU A 74 -8.37 8.92 -8.81
N ILE A 75 -8.22 8.79 -7.49
CA ILE A 75 -8.71 7.65 -6.72
C ILE A 75 -9.74 8.18 -5.73
N SER A 76 -10.98 7.68 -5.84
CA SER A 76 -12.03 7.98 -4.87
C SER A 76 -11.69 7.35 -3.52
N THR A 77 -11.69 8.16 -2.47
CA THR A 77 -11.39 7.72 -1.11
C THR A 77 -12.68 7.55 -0.32
N LYS A 78 -12.94 6.34 0.19
CA LYS A 78 -14.11 6.07 1.05
C LYS A 78 -13.79 6.08 2.54
N ARG A 79 -12.50 6.13 2.89
CA ARG A 79 -11.98 5.95 4.25
C ARG A 79 -11.14 7.14 4.66
N THR A 80 -11.04 7.35 5.96
CA THR A 80 -10.10 8.28 6.57
C THR A 80 -8.71 7.66 6.69
N ILE A 81 -7.68 8.50 6.84
CA ILE A 81 -6.29 8.05 7.09
C ILE A 81 -6.23 7.11 8.32
N LYS A 82 -6.97 7.42 9.39
CA LYS A 82 -6.98 6.63 10.62
C LYS A 82 -7.57 5.23 10.40
N GLU A 83 -8.61 5.12 9.58
CA GLU A 83 -9.19 3.82 9.22
C GLU A 83 -8.24 2.99 8.35
N ILE A 84 -7.63 3.63 7.35
CA ILE A 84 -6.63 2.99 6.49
C ILE A 84 -5.47 2.44 7.32
N GLU A 85 -4.96 3.21 8.27
CA GLU A 85 -3.89 2.77 9.17
C GLU A 85 -4.28 1.53 9.98
N ARG A 86 -5.46 1.56 10.62
CA ARG A 86 -5.95 0.42 11.42
C ARG A 86 -6.10 -0.84 10.57
N LEU A 87 -6.67 -0.72 9.37
CA LEU A 87 -6.89 -1.84 8.46
C LEU A 87 -5.58 -2.37 7.89
N SER A 88 -4.67 -1.49 7.48
CA SER A 88 -3.34 -1.86 6.98
C SER A 88 -2.55 -2.63 8.04
N LEU A 89 -2.59 -2.20 9.31
CA LEU A 89 -1.93 -2.91 10.40
C LEU A 89 -2.52 -4.31 10.63
N SER A 90 -3.84 -4.46 10.54
CA SER A 90 -4.52 -5.76 10.67
C SER A 90 -4.10 -6.72 9.55
N ILE A 91 -4.09 -6.24 8.31
CA ILE A 91 -3.66 -7.03 7.15
C ILE A 91 -2.18 -7.39 7.27
N ALA A 92 -1.32 -6.42 7.55
CA ALA A 92 0.12 -6.64 7.60
C ALA A 92 0.49 -7.66 8.68
N LYS A 93 -0.13 -7.61 9.87
CA LYS A 93 0.02 -8.64 10.91
C LYS A 93 -0.47 -10.02 10.48
N SER A 94 -1.50 -10.09 9.65
CA SER A 94 -1.99 -11.36 9.10
C SER A 94 -1.03 -11.95 8.07
N LEU A 95 -0.31 -11.09 7.34
CA LEU A 95 0.78 -11.48 6.44
C LEU A 95 2.05 -11.92 7.19
N TYR A 96 2.29 -11.42 8.40
CA TYR A 96 3.44 -11.80 9.25
C TYR A 96 3.37 -13.21 9.84
N LYS A 97 2.17 -13.77 10.06
CA LYS A 97 1.99 -15.09 10.70
C LYS A 97 2.39 -16.27 9.81
N ILE A 98 3.43 -16.12 9.00
CA ILE A 98 3.97 -17.09 8.05
C ILE A 98 5.43 -17.33 8.38
#